data_AF-A0A4Y2CWW5-F1
#
_entry.id   AF-A0A4Y2CWW5-F1
#
_cell.length_a   1.000
_cell.length_b   1.000
_cell.length_c   1.000
_cell.angle_alpha   90.00
_cell.angle_beta   90.00
_cell.angle_gamma   90.00
#
_symmetry.space_group_name_H-M   'P 1'
#
loop_
_entity.id
_entity.type
_entity.pdbx_description
1 polymer ?
#
loop_
_entity_poly.entity_id
_entity_poly.type
_entity_poly.pdbx_seq_one_letter_code
_entity_poly.pdbx_strand_id
1 'polypeptide(L)'
;VPLVCDMSSNVLTRPLDVTKFGVIFAGAQKNAGIPGVTFVIVREDLLGKGMPICPAVFDYKINVANKSMYYTPPTFSIYILGLVFKWILSKGGVSAMDEQSAVKSSLVYEILDASNGFYQ
;
A
#
# COMPACT_ATOMS: atom_id res chain seq x y z
N VAL A 1 20.16 -0.92 9.22
CA VAL A 1 19.63 0.33 8.62
C VAL A 1 18.13 0.13 8.37
N PRO A 2 17.22 1.04 8.79
CA PRO A 2 15.79 0.90 8.52
C PRO A 2 15.47 0.95 7.02
N LEU A 3 14.69 -0.02 6.51
CA LEU A 3 14.24 -0.04 5.12
C LEU A 3 12.94 0.75 4.96
N VAL A 4 12.92 1.68 4.00
CA VAL A 4 11.74 2.48 3.62
C VAL A 4 11.30 2.05 2.22
N CYS A 5 10.01 1.80 2.02
CA CYS A 5 9.49 1.30 0.75
C CYS A 5 8.20 2.02 0.32
N ASP A 6 8.19 2.52 -0.92
CA ASP A 6 6.99 2.93 -1.63
C ASP A 6 6.32 1.68 -2.24
N MET A 7 5.10 1.39 -1.80
CA MET A 7 4.30 0.28 -2.32
C MET A 7 3.04 0.75 -3.04
N SER A 8 2.98 2.01 -3.46
CA SER A 8 1.78 2.60 -4.03
C SER A 8 1.17 1.76 -5.16
N SER A 9 1.98 1.14 -6.03
CA SER A 9 1.52 0.34 -7.19
C SER A 9 1.48 -1.16 -6.99
N ASN A 10 1.93 -1.69 -5.85
CA ASN A 10 1.97 -3.14 -5.62
C ASN A 10 1.50 -3.56 -4.23
N VAL A 11 1.04 -2.63 -3.40
CA VAL A 11 0.46 -3.00 -2.10
C VAL A 11 -0.77 -3.88 -2.30
N LEU A 12 -0.92 -4.89 -1.44
CA LEU A 12 -2.01 -5.88 -1.46
C LEU A 12 -2.08 -6.76 -2.72
N THR A 13 -1.09 -6.72 -3.61
CA THR A 13 -1.07 -7.64 -4.76
C THR A 13 -0.48 -9.01 -4.42
N ARG A 14 0.37 -9.09 -3.39
CA ARG A 14 1.00 -10.32 -2.92
C ARG A 14 1.41 -10.26 -1.46
N PRO A 15 1.57 -11.41 -0.77
CA PRO A 15 2.03 -11.44 0.62
C PRO A 15 3.40 -10.77 0.78
N LEU A 16 3.58 -10.14 1.93
CA LEU A 16 4.80 -9.42 2.28
C LEU A 16 5.13 -9.64 3.75
N ASP A 17 6.40 -9.94 4.02
CA ASP A 17 6.93 -9.88 5.38
C ASP A 17 7.19 -8.42 5.78
N VAL A 18 6.19 -7.82 6.45
CA VAL A 18 6.24 -6.43 6.92
C VAL A 18 7.34 -6.18 7.95
N THR A 19 7.85 -7.22 8.63
CA THR A 19 8.87 -7.07 9.69
C THR A 19 10.23 -6.65 9.16
N LYS A 20 10.48 -6.85 7.86
CA LYS A 20 11.70 -6.42 7.16
C LYS A 20 11.78 -4.90 6.95
N PHE A 21 10.68 -4.18 7.16
CA PHE A 21 10.56 -2.76 6.86
C PHE A 21 10.54 -1.91 8.14
N GLY A 22 11.12 -0.71 8.05
CA GLY A 22 10.90 0.35 9.02
C GLY A 22 9.66 1.17 8.67
N VAL A 23 9.50 1.51 7.39
CA VAL A 23 8.35 2.26 6.88
C VAL A 23 7.90 1.69 5.54
N ILE A 24 6.59 1.49 5.38
CA ILE A 24 5.93 1.23 4.11
C ILE A 24 4.88 2.32 3.93
N PHE A 25 4.81 2.94 2.75
CA PHE A 25 3.73 3.85 2.41
C PHE A 25 3.14 3.52 1.05
N ALA A 26 1.84 3.77 0.89
CA ALA A 26 1.15 3.57 -0.38
C ALA A 26 -0.01 4.55 -0.52
N GLY A 27 -0.05 5.27 -1.64
CA GLY A 27 -1.27 5.96 -2.07
C GLY A 27 -2.33 4.95 -2.48
N ALA A 28 -3.57 5.12 -2.01
CA ALA A 28 -4.60 4.10 -2.21
C ALA A 28 -5.08 3.96 -3.65
N GLN A 29 -4.94 5.01 -4.48
CA GLN A 29 -5.56 5.17 -5.80
C GLN A 29 -5.12 4.18 -6.90
N LYS A 30 -4.26 3.21 -6.60
CA LYS A 30 -3.83 2.19 -7.56
C LYS A 30 -4.50 0.85 -7.27
N ASN A 31 -4.23 0.27 -6.09
CA ASN A 31 -4.71 -1.07 -5.74
C ASN A 31 -5.64 -1.13 -4.53
N ALA A 32 -5.67 -0.08 -3.70
CA ALA A 32 -6.28 -0.15 -2.38
C ALA A 32 -7.55 0.70 -2.23
N GLY A 33 -7.85 1.60 -3.17
CA GLY A 33 -9.03 2.47 -3.08
C GLY A 33 -9.00 3.61 -4.11
N ILE A 34 -9.56 4.75 -3.72
CA ILE A 34 -9.65 5.96 -4.56
C ILE A 34 -8.58 7.00 -4.15
N PRO A 35 -8.29 8.00 -4.99
CA PRO A 35 -7.43 9.12 -4.60
C PRO A 35 -7.90 9.85 -3.33
N GLY A 36 -6.94 10.48 -2.66
CA GLY A 36 -7.19 11.29 -1.46
C GLY A 36 -6.79 10.65 -0.14
N VAL A 37 -6.27 9.41 -0.12
CA VAL A 37 -5.72 8.78 1.09
C VAL A 37 -4.41 8.04 0.80
N THR A 38 -3.45 8.22 1.68
CA THR A 38 -2.20 7.45 1.76
C THR A 38 -2.21 6.72 3.09
N PHE A 39 -1.97 5.41 3.07
CA PHE A 39 -1.74 4.66 4.30
C PHE A 39 -0.25 4.41 4.49
N VAL A 40 0.16 4.39 5.75
CA VAL A 40 1.55 4.22 6.17
C VAL A 40 1.60 3.17 7.27
N ILE A 41 2.49 2.20 7.12
CA ILE A 41 2.89 1.27 8.17
C ILE A 41 4.26 1.72 8.63
N VAL A 42 4.38 2.15 9.89
CA VAL A 42 5.62 2.64 10.48
C VAL A 42 5.93 1.87 11.75
N ARG A 43 7.20 1.47 11.90
CA ARG A 43 7.69 0.75 13.08
C ARG A 43 7.79 1.71 14.28
N GLU A 44 7.34 1.26 15.44
CA GLU A 44 7.16 2.13 16.63
C GLU A 44 8.47 2.78 17.13
N ASP A 45 9.61 2.08 17.03
CA ASP A 45 10.94 2.58 17.41
C ASP A 45 11.45 3.74 16.53
N LEU A 46 10.77 4.05 15.43
CA LEU A 46 11.07 5.16 14.53
C LEU A 46 10.25 6.43 14.86
N LEU A 47 9.25 6.33 15.74
CA LEU A 47 8.42 7.47 16.13
C LEU A 47 9.21 8.49 16.95
N GLY A 48 8.85 9.78 16.81
CA GLY A 48 9.47 10.88 17.56
C GLY A 48 10.85 11.31 17.06
N LYS A 49 11.28 10.81 15.90
CA LYS A 49 12.55 11.14 15.24
C LYS A 49 12.38 12.11 14.06
N GLY A 50 11.23 12.80 13.99
CA GLY A 50 10.97 13.80 12.96
C GLY A 50 11.90 15.01 13.08
N MET A 51 12.21 15.65 11.95
CA MET A 51 12.96 16.91 11.96
C MET A 51 12.13 18.02 12.66
N PRO A 52 12.77 18.99 13.34
CA PRO A 52 12.05 20.10 13.98
C PRO A 52 11.16 20.92 13.03
N ILE A 53 11.49 20.95 11.74
CA ILE A 53 10.73 21.65 10.70
C ILE A 53 9.56 20.83 10.13
N CYS A 54 9.41 19.56 10.53
CA CYS A 54 8.37 18.69 9.99
C CYS A 54 6.97 19.24 10.34
N PRO A 55 6.10 19.52 9.36
CA PRO A 55 4.73 19.91 9.63
C PRO A 55 3.98 18.82 10.40
N ALA A 56 3.10 19.20 11.32
CA ALA A 56 2.37 18.27 12.18
C ALA A 56 1.57 17.20 11.40
N VAL A 57 1.06 17.54 10.21
CA VAL A 57 0.36 16.58 9.33
C VAL A 57 1.24 15.42 8.86
N PHE A 58 2.56 15.62 8.77
CA PHE A 58 3.53 14.61 8.35
C PHE A 58 4.29 13.97 9.52
N ASP A 59 4.08 14.44 10.77
CA ASP A 59 4.71 13.85 11.94
C ASP A 59 4.00 12.54 12.33
N TYR A 60 4.69 11.41 12.17
CA TYR A 60 4.13 10.10 12.51
C TYR A 60 3.80 9.92 13.99
N LYS A 61 4.54 10.55 14.91
CA LYS A 61 4.24 10.46 16.35
C LYS A 61 2.91 11.14 16.65
N ILE A 62 2.68 12.33 16.07
CA ILE A 62 1.41 13.05 16.22
C ILE A 62 0.27 12.24 15.61
N ASN A 63 0.45 11.73 14.39
CA ASN A 63 -0.57 10.92 13.71
C ASN A 63 -0.94 9.67 14.53
N VAL A 64 0.04 8.89 15.02
CA VAL A 64 -0.22 7.70 15.84
C VAL A 64 -0.93 8.07 17.15
N ALA A 65 -0.45 9.10 17.87
CA ALA A 65 -1.05 9.53 19.13
C ALA A 65 -2.53 9.95 18.99
N ASN A 66 -2.89 10.50 17.82
CA ASN A 66 -4.26 10.94 17.50
C ASN A 66 -5.04 9.94 16.63
N LYS A 67 -4.55 8.69 16.47
CA LYS A 67 -5.19 7.66 15.64
C LYS A 67 -5.52 8.14 14.23
N SER A 68 -4.60 8.90 13.62
CA SER A 68 -4.72 9.54 12.29
C SER A 68 -5.87 10.55 12.16
N MET A 69 -6.35 11.10 13.28
CA MET A 69 -7.46 12.06 13.32
C MET A 69 -7.05 13.39 13.98
N TYR A 70 -5.76 13.77 13.86
CA TYR A 70 -5.29 15.08 14.37
C TYR A 70 -5.98 16.25 13.65
N TYR A 71 -6.23 16.10 12.35
CA TYR A 71 -7.13 16.93 11.56
C TYR A 71 -8.27 16.07 11.00
N THR A 72 -9.23 16.71 10.32
CA THR A 72 -10.27 16.00 9.58
C THR A 72 -9.63 15.08 8.53
N PRO A 73 -9.78 13.76 8.64
CA PRO A 73 -9.19 12.84 7.68
C PRO A 73 -10.01 12.79 6.38
N PRO A 74 -9.47 12.22 5.28
CA PRO A 74 -10.21 12.01 4.03
C PRO A 74 -11.26 10.90 4.19
N THR A 75 -12.37 11.22 4.86
CA THR A 75 -13.38 10.27 5.35
C THR A 75 -13.92 9.35 4.26
N PHE A 76 -14.27 9.89 3.10
CA PHE A 76 -14.80 9.09 1.99
C PHE A 76 -13.75 8.14 1.40
N SER A 77 -12.51 8.60 1.20
CA SER A 77 -11.43 7.75 0.71
C SER A 77 -11.09 6.63 1.70
N ILE A 78 -11.14 6.89 3.01
CA ILE A 78 -10.97 5.87 4.05
C ILE A 78 -12.12 4.85 4.02
N TYR A 79 -13.35 5.30 3.82
CA TYR A 79 -14.50 4.40 3.71
C TYR A 79 -14.34 3.44 2.53
N ILE A 80 -13.96 3.94 1.35
CA ILE A 80 -13.73 3.11 0.17
C ILE A 80 -12.56 2.14 0.41
N LEU A 81 -11.46 2.60 1.00
CA LEU A 81 -10.33 1.74 1.39
C LEU A 81 -10.79 0.55 2.25
N GLY A 82 -11.66 0.81 3.24
CA GLY A 82 -12.24 -0.23 4.08
C GLY A 82 -13.13 -1.22 3.32
N LEU A 83 -13.89 -0.76 2.32
CA LEU A 83 -14.69 -1.65 1.45
C LEU A 83 -13.79 -2.54 0.58
N VAL A 84 -12.70 -1.99 0.02
CA VAL A 84 -11.73 -2.77 -0.77
C VAL A 84 -11.08 -3.84 0.10
N PHE A 85 -10.70 -3.53 1.35
CA PHE A 85 -10.14 -4.53 2.27
C PHE A 85 -11.12 -5.67 2.54
N LYS A 86 -12.41 -5.36 2.79
CA LYS A 86 -13.45 -6.38 2.96
C LYS A 86 -13.61 -7.24 1.71
N TRP A 87 -13.52 -6.65 0.53
CA TRP A 87 -13.58 -7.38 -0.73
C TRP A 87 -12.35 -8.28 -0.93
N ILE A 88 -11.13 -7.82 -0.64
CA ILE A 88 -9.92 -8.65 -0.73
C ILE A 88 -10.05 -9.85 0.22
N LEU A 89 -10.48 -9.63 1.46
CA LEU A 89 -10.70 -10.71 2.43
C LEU A 89 -11.76 -11.71 1.95
N SER A 90 -12.87 -11.24 1.36
CA SER A 90 -13.91 -12.14 0.83
C SER A 90 -13.47 -12.94 -0.39
N LYS A 91 -12.38 -12.53 -1.07
CA LYS A 91 -11.76 -13.25 -2.18
C LYS A 91 -10.67 -14.23 -1.76
N GLY A 92 -10.43 -14.42 -0.46
CA GLY A 92 -9.36 -15.31 0.05
C GLY A 92 -8.09 -14.57 0.49
N GLY A 93 -8.16 -13.25 0.63
CA GLY A 93 -7.06 -12.43 1.11
C GLY A 93 -5.98 -12.17 0.05
N VAL A 94 -4.84 -11.66 0.52
CA VAL A 94 -3.74 -11.23 -0.36
C VAL A 94 -3.08 -12.40 -1.10
N SER A 95 -3.06 -13.62 -0.53
CA SER A 95 -2.56 -14.80 -1.24
C SER A 95 -3.38 -15.12 -2.49
N ALA A 96 -4.71 -15.03 -2.40
CA ALA A 96 -5.57 -15.20 -3.57
C ALA A 96 -5.38 -14.08 -4.61
N MET A 97 -5.08 -12.85 -4.17
CA MET A 97 -4.72 -11.76 -5.10
C MET A 97 -3.43 -12.05 -5.86
N ASP A 98 -2.45 -12.68 -5.21
CA ASP A 98 -1.17 -13.06 -5.80
C ASP A 98 -1.36 -14.12 -6.88
N GLU A 99 -2.06 -15.21 -6.55
CA GLU A 99 -2.39 -16.30 -7.49
C GLU A 99 -3.12 -15.76 -8.73
N GLN A 100 -4.15 -14.94 -8.54
CA GLN A 100 -4.90 -14.34 -9.64
C GLN A 100 -4.03 -13.37 -10.47
N SER A 101 -3.13 -12.64 -9.83
CA SER A 101 -2.21 -11.73 -10.52
C SER A 101 -1.17 -12.49 -11.34
N ALA A 102 -0.66 -13.61 -10.84
CA ALA A 102 0.23 -14.49 -11.58
C ALA A 102 -0.45 -15.04 -12.85
N VAL A 103 -1.69 -15.55 -12.75
CA VAL A 103 -2.45 -16.04 -13.91
C VAL A 103 -2.62 -14.94 -14.96
N LYS A 104 -3.08 -13.74 -14.56
CA LYS A 104 -3.27 -12.61 -15.50
C LYS A 104 -1.96 -12.19 -16.15
N SER A 105 -0.87 -12.13 -15.39
CA SER A 105 0.43 -11.71 -15.88
C SER A 105 0.99 -12.73 -16.87
N SER A 106 0.91 -14.03 -16.57
CA SER A 106 1.37 -15.09 -17.47
C SER A 106 0.64 -15.06 -18.80
N LEU A 107 -0.69 -14.91 -18.80
CA LEU A 107 -1.47 -14.84 -20.04
C LEU A 107 -0.99 -13.70 -20.97
N VAL A 108 -0.63 -12.55 -20.41
CA VAL A 108 -0.12 -11.42 -21.20
C VAL A 108 1.28 -11.74 -21.72
N TYR A 109 2.19 -12.18 -20.85
CA TYR A 109 3.57 -12.46 -21.24
C TYR A 109 3.70 -13.61 -22.24
N GLU A 110 2.88 -14.66 -22.13
CA GLU A 110 2.82 -15.75 -23.11
C GLU A 110 2.48 -15.25 -24.52
N ILE A 111 1.57 -14.28 -24.64
CA ILE A 111 1.22 -13.67 -25.94
C ILE A 111 2.38 -12.82 -26.47
N LEU A 112 3.04 -12.06 -25.60
CA LEU A 112 4.20 -11.24 -25.98
C LEU A 112 5.35 -12.12 -26.47
N ASP A 113 5.64 -13.22 -25.76
CA ASP A 113 6.70 -14.17 -26.11
C ASP A 113 6.38 -14.92 -27.41
N ALA A 114 5.10 -15.26 -27.63
CA ALA A 114 4.63 -15.92 -28.85
C ALA A 114 4.47 -14.97 -30.06
N SER A 115 4.83 -13.69 -29.93
CA SER A 115 4.63 -12.67 -30.97
C SER A 115 5.60 -12.74 -32.17
N ASN A 116 6.40 -13.81 -32.27
CA ASN A 116 7.42 -13.99 -33.31
C ASN A 116 8.34 -12.78 -33.47
N GLY A 117 8.74 -12.16 -32.36
CA GLY A 117 9.65 -11.02 -32.32
C GLY A 117 8.98 -9.65 -32.56
N PHE A 118 7.66 -9.56 -32.69
CA PHE A 118 6.98 -8.26 -32.83
C PHE A 118 7.12 -7.39 -31.56
N TYR A 119 7.11 -8.00 -30.37
CA TYR A 119 7.21 -7.32 -29.08
C TYR A 119 8.56 -7.54 -28.34
N GLN A 120 9.63 -7.93 -29.05
CA GLN A 120 10.99 -8.05 -28.47
C GLN A 120 11.80 -6.76 -28.58
#